data_AF-A0AAZ1WVI1-F1
#
_entry.id   AF-A0AAZ1WVI1-F1
#
_cell.length_a   1.000
_cell.length_b   1.000
_cell.length_c   1.000
_cell.angle_alpha   90.00
_cell.angle_beta   90.00
_cell.angle_gamma   90.00
#
_symmetry.space_group_name_H-M   'P 1'
#
loop_
_entity.id
_entity.type
_entity.pdbx_description
1 polymer ?
#
loop_
_entity_poly.entity_id
_entity_poly.type
_entity_poly.pdbx_seq_one_letter_code
_entity_poly.pdbx_strand_id
1 'polypeptide(L)'
;MNKNAAVYPGGRGLKMEVWNNSRPSSLSNIWSYNKNTTGYWSQWIDSMPHVFPREMDYFTTRFTGFFVPPATGNYTIYLQCDDRCDLYLSNSSRPENKVKVAYQPYYVSDYTQLASQKSQVLALEKDKPYYMEILQQEYGGAATINFGLFQGESSYTEHQMDNAVNEVQDIVADYDVFDEEQV
;
A
#
# COMPACT_ATOMS: atom_id res chain seq x y z
N MET A 1 -0.39 34.35 2.54
CA MET A 1 -1.14 33.16 2.99
C MET A 1 -0.13 32.05 3.24
N ASN A 2 -0.10 31.49 4.44
CA ASN A 2 1.03 30.74 4.99
C ASN A 2 1.22 29.38 4.27
N LYS A 3 2.27 29.26 3.45
CA LYS A 3 2.59 28.08 2.61
C LYS A 3 3.42 27.03 3.38
N ASN A 4 2.97 26.52 4.52
CA ASN A 4 3.65 25.43 5.24
C ASN A 4 2.69 24.68 6.18
N ALA A 5 1.56 24.18 5.66
CA ALA A 5 0.71 23.28 6.43
C ALA A 5 1.28 21.85 6.35
N ALA A 6 2.03 21.44 7.38
CA ALA A 6 2.34 20.03 7.58
C ALA A 6 1.03 19.30 7.96
N VAL A 7 0.70 18.23 7.24
CA VAL A 7 -0.42 17.35 7.59
C VAL A 7 0.16 16.21 8.45
N TYR A 8 -0.54 15.84 9.53
CA TYR A 8 -0.03 14.89 10.53
C TYR A 8 -0.77 13.55 10.47
N PRO A 9 -0.09 12.42 10.75
CA PRO A 9 -0.73 11.11 10.87
C PRO A 9 -1.66 11.05 12.09
N GLY A 10 -2.74 10.29 11.99
CA GLY A 10 -3.63 9.94 13.10
C GLY A 10 -3.95 8.44 13.09
N GLY A 11 -4.26 7.86 14.24
CA GLY A 11 -4.49 6.41 14.40
C GLY A 11 -5.83 5.88 13.88
N ARG A 12 -6.39 6.47 12.80
CA ARG A 12 -7.72 6.13 12.25
C ARG A 12 -7.68 5.52 10.85
N GLY A 13 -6.48 5.18 10.38
CA GLY A 13 -6.26 4.65 9.03
C GLY A 13 -6.42 5.71 7.92
N LEU A 14 -6.94 5.30 6.77
CA LEU A 14 -7.09 6.15 5.59
C LEU A 14 -8.50 6.73 5.53
N LYS A 15 -8.60 8.00 5.13
CA LYS A 15 -9.88 8.59 4.74
C LYS A 15 -10.21 8.14 3.32
N MET A 16 -11.26 7.36 3.16
CA MET A 16 -11.84 7.04 1.86
C MET A 16 -12.91 8.07 1.51
N GLU A 17 -12.75 8.72 0.38
CA GLU A 17 -13.76 9.53 -0.28
C GLU A 17 -14.25 8.79 -1.52
N VAL A 18 -15.56 8.80 -1.75
CA VAL A 18 -16.19 8.09 -2.86
C VAL A 18 -17.09 9.05 -3.61
N TRP A 19 -17.11 8.94 -4.93
CA TRP A 19 -18.05 9.63 -5.80
C TRP A 19 -18.77 8.60 -6.66
N ASN A 20 -20.05 8.37 -6.36
CA ASN A 20 -20.89 7.44 -7.12
C ASN A 20 -21.33 8.05 -8.48
N ASN A 21 -21.56 7.21 -9.48
CA ASN A 21 -21.89 7.59 -10.85
C ASN A 21 -20.84 8.51 -11.49
N SER A 22 -19.55 8.27 -11.24
CA SER A 22 -18.44 9.04 -11.79
C SER A 22 -17.64 8.20 -12.81
N ARG A 23 -17.23 8.84 -13.90
CA ARG A 23 -16.44 8.21 -14.98
C ARG A 23 -15.39 9.17 -15.52
N PRO A 24 -14.36 9.51 -14.73
CA PRO A 24 -13.32 10.41 -15.20
C PRO A 24 -12.59 9.78 -16.39
N SER A 25 -12.12 10.61 -17.33
CA SER A 25 -11.31 10.13 -18.46
C SER A 25 -9.92 9.68 -17.99
N SER A 26 -9.35 10.36 -16.99
CA SER A 26 -8.10 10.00 -16.30
C SER A 26 -8.29 9.96 -14.78
N LEU A 27 -7.60 9.06 -14.08
CA LEU A 27 -7.61 9.02 -12.61
C LEU A 27 -7.18 10.34 -11.98
N SER A 28 -6.28 11.10 -12.61
CA SER A 28 -5.86 12.42 -12.14
C SER A 28 -7.02 13.44 -12.07
N ASN A 29 -8.12 13.25 -12.80
CA ASN A 29 -9.29 14.12 -12.68
C ASN A 29 -9.96 14.02 -11.30
N ILE A 30 -9.76 12.93 -10.56
CA ILE A 30 -10.29 12.73 -9.21
C ILE A 30 -9.72 13.78 -8.22
N TRP A 31 -8.54 14.36 -8.49
CA TRP A 31 -8.02 15.47 -7.67
C TRP A 31 -8.91 16.71 -7.68
N SER A 32 -9.70 16.92 -8.73
CA SER A 32 -10.67 18.02 -8.79
C SER A 32 -11.96 17.73 -7.99
N TYR A 33 -12.20 16.46 -7.66
CA TYR A 33 -13.41 16.05 -6.94
C TYR A 33 -13.33 16.45 -5.46
N ASN A 34 -14.47 16.87 -4.94
CA ASN A 34 -14.62 17.36 -3.59
C ASN A 34 -16.02 17.03 -3.06
N LYS A 35 -16.34 17.46 -1.83
CA LYS A 35 -17.62 17.19 -1.18
C LYS A 35 -18.86 17.71 -1.91
N ASN A 36 -18.69 18.67 -2.83
CA ASN A 36 -19.77 19.23 -3.64
C ASN A 36 -19.93 18.49 -4.98
N THR A 37 -19.00 17.60 -5.33
CA THR A 37 -19.13 16.73 -6.51
C THR A 37 -20.22 15.70 -6.24
N THR A 38 -21.10 15.48 -7.22
CA THR A 38 -22.24 14.54 -7.10
C THR A 38 -21.79 13.15 -6.69
N GLY A 39 -22.63 12.47 -5.90
CA GLY A 39 -22.37 11.11 -5.42
C GLY A 39 -21.34 11.03 -4.30
N TYR A 40 -20.90 12.16 -3.74
CA TYR A 40 -19.93 12.20 -2.66
C TYR A 40 -20.43 11.55 -1.37
N TRP A 41 -19.63 10.65 -0.82
CA TRP A 41 -19.67 10.23 0.57
C TRP A 41 -18.26 9.86 1.04
N SER A 42 -18.07 9.67 2.35
CA SER A 42 -16.74 9.35 2.89
C SER A 42 -16.80 8.53 4.16
N GLN A 43 -15.79 7.69 4.37
CA GLN A 43 -15.60 6.91 5.59
C GLN A 43 -14.11 6.78 5.95
N TRP A 44 -13.83 6.46 7.21
CA TRP A 44 -12.50 6.03 7.63
C TRP A 44 -12.41 4.51 7.48
N ILE A 45 -11.28 4.03 6.97
CA ILE A 45 -10.97 2.61 6.91
C ILE A 45 -9.62 2.37 7.58
N ASP A 46 -9.53 1.31 8.38
CA ASP A 46 -8.35 0.93 9.15
C ASP A 46 -7.75 -0.42 8.72
N SER A 47 -8.33 -1.05 7.70
CA SER A 47 -7.95 -2.36 7.20
C SER A 47 -8.08 -2.45 5.67
N MET A 48 -7.25 -3.30 5.08
CA MET A 48 -7.25 -3.69 3.67
C MET A 48 -7.07 -5.22 3.58
N PRO A 49 -7.63 -5.91 2.56
CA PRO A 49 -8.37 -5.35 1.41
C PRO A 49 -9.72 -4.77 1.81
N HIS A 50 -10.13 -3.70 1.12
CA HIS A 50 -11.48 -3.16 1.23
C HIS A 50 -12.33 -3.70 0.08
N VAL A 51 -13.49 -4.28 0.43
CA VAL A 51 -14.46 -4.82 -0.50
C VAL A 51 -15.67 -3.89 -0.50
N PHE A 52 -16.06 -3.42 -1.69
CA PHE A 52 -17.23 -2.57 -1.85
C PHE A 52 -18.51 -3.40 -1.96
N PRO A 53 -19.68 -2.82 -1.64
CA PRO A 53 -20.97 -3.47 -1.92
C PRO A 53 -21.09 -3.85 -3.39
N ARG A 54 -21.57 -5.06 -3.68
CA ARG A 54 -21.61 -5.63 -5.04
C ARG A 54 -22.52 -4.82 -5.99
N GLU A 55 -23.49 -4.11 -5.43
CA GLU A 55 -24.43 -3.26 -6.14
C GLU A 55 -23.87 -1.87 -6.48
N MET A 56 -22.68 -1.53 -6.00
CA MET A 56 -22.00 -0.29 -6.36
C MET A 56 -21.21 -0.46 -7.65
N ASP A 57 -21.69 0.19 -8.70
CA ASP A 57 -21.01 0.28 -9.99
C ASP A 57 -20.69 1.74 -10.33
N TYR A 58 -19.79 1.95 -11.29
CA TYR A 58 -19.45 3.26 -11.87
C TYR A 58 -19.12 4.34 -10.82
N PHE A 59 -18.19 4.04 -9.93
CA PHE A 59 -17.73 4.98 -8.92
C PHE A 59 -16.23 5.21 -9.00
N THR A 60 -15.79 6.27 -8.32
CA THR A 60 -14.37 6.52 -8.09
C THR A 60 -14.12 6.71 -6.61
N THR A 61 -12.94 6.31 -6.16
CA THR A 61 -12.51 6.56 -4.79
C THR A 61 -11.19 7.29 -4.75
N ARG A 62 -11.01 8.05 -3.67
CA ARG A 62 -9.74 8.64 -3.26
C ARG A 62 -9.50 8.29 -1.81
N PHE A 63 -8.46 7.51 -1.56
CA PHE A 63 -7.95 7.27 -0.22
C PHE A 63 -6.85 8.27 0.08
N THR A 64 -6.88 8.90 1.24
CA THR A 64 -5.82 9.81 1.68
C THR A 64 -5.43 9.51 3.11
N GLY A 65 -4.14 9.59 3.41
CA GLY A 65 -3.63 9.40 4.74
C GLY A 65 -2.11 9.31 4.76
N PHE A 66 -1.60 8.55 5.72
CA PHE A 66 -0.17 8.38 5.91
C PHE A 66 0.17 6.91 6.06
N PHE A 67 1.29 6.54 5.48
CA PHE A 67 2.01 5.36 5.92
C PHE A 67 3.06 5.79 6.97
N VAL A 68 3.02 5.15 8.14
CA VAL A 68 4.01 5.33 9.21
C VAL A 68 4.68 3.97 9.43
N PRO A 69 5.93 3.79 8.98
CA PRO A 69 6.60 2.50 9.08
C PRO A 69 6.81 2.08 10.54
N PRO A 70 6.50 0.83 10.90
CA PRO A 70 6.76 0.32 12.25
C PRO A 70 8.25 0.10 12.55
N ALA A 71 9.06 -0.02 11.50
CA ALA A 71 10.51 -0.18 11.56
C ALA A 71 11.20 0.59 10.43
N THR A 72 12.47 0.93 10.63
CA THR A 72 13.31 1.46 9.55
C THR A 72 13.71 0.30 8.67
N GLY A 73 13.53 0.42 7.35
CA GLY A 73 13.87 -0.66 6.44
C GLY A 73 13.46 -0.41 5.00
N ASN A 74 13.69 -1.44 4.19
CA ASN A 74 13.34 -1.47 2.79
C ASN A 74 11.95 -2.08 2.63
N TYR A 75 11.01 -1.27 2.16
CA TYR A 75 9.64 -1.66 1.89
C TYR A 75 9.38 -1.72 0.39
N THR A 76 8.57 -2.69 -0.02
CA THR A 76 7.96 -2.70 -1.35
C THR A 76 6.46 -2.73 -1.20
N ILE A 77 5.76 -1.90 -1.97
CA ILE A 77 4.31 -1.83 -1.96
C ILE A 77 3.75 -2.62 -3.14
N TYR A 78 2.67 -3.35 -2.89
CA TYR A 78 1.84 -3.99 -3.91
C TYR A 78 0.45 -3.36 -3.90
N LEU A 79 -0.06 -3.05 -5.10
CA LEU A 79 -1.38 -2.46 -5.33
C LEU A 79 -2.20 -3.40 -6.19
N GLN A 80 -3.44 -3.66 -5.78
CA GLN A 80 -4.42 -4.35 -6.61
C GLN A 80 -5.78 -3.68 -6.44
N CYS A 81 -6.51 -3.54 -7.54
CA CYS A 81 -7.91 -3.15 -7.52
C CYS A 81 -8.69 -4.03 -8.49
N ASP A 82 -10.00 -3.82 -8.59
CA ASP A 82 -10.80 -4.44 -9.64
C ASP A 82 -10.43 -3.80 -11.01
N ASP A 83 -10.93 -2.63 -11.36
CA ASP A 83 -10.66 -2.05 -12.68
C ASP A 83 -9.33 -1.30 -12.81
N ARG A 84 -9.23 -0.05 -12.32
CA ARG A 84 -8.00 0.74 -12.46
C ARG A 84 -7.71 1.59 -11.24
N CYS A 85 -6.44 1.65 -10.88
CA CYS A 85 -5.99 2.40 -9.72
C CYS A 85 -4.55 2.90 -9.84
N ASP A 86 -4.28 4.02 -9.17
CA ASP A 86 -2.97 4.63 -9.02
C ASP A 86 -2.65 4.81 -7.53
N LEU A 87 -1.42 4.47 -7.13
CA LEU A 87 -0.89 4.77 -5.81
C LEU A 87 0.19 5.84 -5.91
N TYR A 88 0.04 6.87 -5.09
CA TYR A 88 1.00 7.94 -4.89
C TYR A 88 1.55 7.91 -3.47
N LEU A 89 2.86 8.06 -3.35
CA LEU A 89 3.56 8.17 -2.07
C LEU A 89 4.49 9.37 -2.10
N SER A 90 4.48 10.15 -1.02
CA SER A 90 5.42 11.24 -0.78
C SER A 90 6.63 10.71 -0.02
N ASN A 91 7.81 11.28 -0.26
CA ASN A 91 9.01 11.04 0.56
C ASN A 91 8.99 11.80 1.91
N SER A 92 7.85 12.39 2.26
CA SER A 92 7.65 13.25 3.43
C SER A 92 6.16 13.25 3.82
N SER A 93 5.80 14.01 4.86
CA SER A 93 4.39 14.23 5.23
C SER A 93 3.64 15.19 4.29
N ARG A 94 4.31 15.71 3.25
CA ARG A 94 3.78 16.78 2.39
C ARG A 94 3.11 16.20 1.14
N PRO A 95 1.80 16.46 0.90
CA PRO A 95 1.08 15.95 -0.28
C PRO A 95 1.66 16.40 -1.63
N GLU A 96 2.28 17.58 -1.68
CA GLU A 96 2.90 18.15 -2.88
C GLU A 96 4.13 17.39 -3.38
N ASN A 97 4.75 16.58 -2.52
CA ASN A 97 5.93 15.77 -2.85
C ASN A 97 5.56 14.36 -3.31
N LYS A 98 4.26 14.04 -3.44
CA LYS A 98 3.82 12.70 -3.83
C LYS A 98 4.21 12.40 -5.28
N VAL A 99 4.69 11.18 -5.49
CA VAL A 99 4.98 10.63 -6.82
C VAL A 99 4.22 9.33 -6.98
N LYS A 100 3.86 8.97 -8.22
CA LYS A 100 3.23 7.68 -8.51
C LYS A 100 4.27 6.58 -8.27
N VAL A 101 3.96 5.62 -7.39
CA VAL A 101 4.86 4.52 -7.04
C VAL A 101 4.38 3.16 -7.53
N ALA A 102 3.08 2.98 -7.75
CA ALA A 102 2.48 1.78 -8.34
C ALA A 102 1.18 2.14 -9.06
N TYR A 103 0.77 1.33 -10.03
CA TYR A 103 -0.51 1.48 -10.73
C TYR A 103 -0.97 0.20 -11.41
N GLN A 104 -2.28 0.07 -11.55
CA GLN A 104 -2.96 -0.96 -12.31
C GLN A 104 -3.87 -0.27 -13.35
N PRO A 105 -3.57 -0.36 -14.65
CA PRO A 105 -4.32 0.35 -15.68
C PRO A 105 -5.65 -0.31 -16.08
N TYR A 106 -5.82 -1.60 -15.80
CA TYR A 106 -6.99 -2.43 -16.11
C TYR A 106 -7.05 -3.65 -15.18
N TYR A 107 -8.20 -4.33 -15.17
CA TYR A 107 -8.44 -5.49 -14.32
C TYR A 107 -7.44 -6.63 -14.54
N VAL A 108 -6.92 -7.13 -13.41
CA VAL A 108 -6.12 -8.35 -13.33
C VAL A 108 -6.49 -9.13 -12.08
N SER A 109 -6.44 -10.46 -12.16
CA SER A 109 -6.87 -11.35 -11.08
C SER A 109 -5.84 -11.51 -9.97
N ASP A 110 -4.58 -11.17 -10.22
CA ASP A 110 -3.45 -11.38 -9.30
C ASP A 110 -2.66 -10.06 -9.10
N TYR A 111 -2.21 -9.80 -7.88
CA TYR A 111 -1.43 -8.60 -7.50
C TYR A 111 0.04 -8.61 -7.98
N THR A 112 0.49 -9.72 -8.55
CA THR A 112 1.83 -9.91 -9.14
C THR A 112 1.81 -9.98 -10.66
N GLN A 113 0.64 -9.92 -11.29
CA GLN A 113 0.48 -10.10 -12.74
C GLN A 113 1.13 -8.97 -13.54
N LEU A 114 1.08 -7.74 -13.04
CA LEU A 114 1.69 -6.57 -13.68
C LEU A 114 2.87 -6.06 -12.85
N ALA A 115 4.00 -5.84 -13.52
CA ALA A 115 5.15 -5.20 -12.87
C ALA A 115 4.81 -3.81 -12.30
N SER A 116 3.81 -3.12 -12.87
CA SER A 116 3.35 -1.82 -12.40
C SER A 116 2.58 -1.86 -11.08
N GLN A 117 2.04 -3.02 -10.67
CA GLN A 117 1.38 -3.19 -9.37
C GLN A 117 2.39 -3.13 -8.20
N LYS A 118 3.68 -3.25 -8.49
CA LYS A 118 4.77 -3.27 -7.52
C LYS A 118 5.55 -1.95 -7.55
N SER A 119 5.81 -1.37 -6.38
CA SER A 119 6.68 -0.21 -6.28
C SER A 119 8.16 -0.57 -6.46
N GLN A 120 8.99 0.45 -6.71
CA GLN A 120 10.41 0.33 -6.40
C GLN A 120 10.62 0.08 -4.89
N VAL A 121 11.81 -0.35 -4.51
CA VAL A 121 12.18 -0.47 -3.10
C VAL A 121 12.24 0.93 -2.48
N LEU A 122 11.54 1.10 -1.38
CA LEU A 122 11.41 2.34 -0.63
C LEU A 122 12.18 2.20 0.68
N ALA A 123 13.24 2.99 0.86
CA ALA A 123 13.92 3.11 2.15
C ALA A 123 13.12 4.05 3.06
N LEU A 124 12.47 3.51 4.07
CA LEU A 124 11.57 4.24 4.95
C LEU A 124 12.07 4.18 6.40
N GLU A 125 11.88 5.26 7.14
CA GLU A 125 12.33 5.41 8.52
C GLU A 125 11.18 5.13 9.49
N LYS A 126 11.48 4.40 10.57
CA LYS A 126 10.55 4.15 11.67
C LYS A 126 9.90 5.44 12.16
N ASP A 127 8.60 5.38 12.44
CA ASP A 127 7.80 6.48 13.01
C ASP A 127 7.74 7.76 12.15
N LYS A 128 8.33 7.75 10.95
CA LYS A 128 8.29 8.88 10.01
C LYS A 128 7.04 8.80 9.14
N PRO A 129 6.19 9.84 9.10
CA PRO A 129 5.00 9.84 8.26
C PRO A 129 5.31 10.14 6.79
N TYR A 130 4.83 9.27 5.91
CA TYR A 130 4.86 9.42 4.46
C TYR A 130 3.43 9.59 3.96
N TYR A 131 3.12 10.75 3.37
CA TYR A 131 1.78 11.00 2.82
C TYR A 131 1.52 10.02 1.67
N MET A 132 0.34 9.38 1.68
CA MET A 132 -0.09 8.47 0.63
C MET A 132 -1.48 8.82 0.11
N GLU A 133 -1.69 8.50 -1.16
CA GLU A 133 -2.98 8.66 -1.83
C GLU A 133 -3.20 7.53 -2.82
N ILE A 134 -4.40 6.94 -2.81
CA ILE A 134 -4.82 5.92 -3.77
C ILE A 134 -6.01 6.46 -4.54
N LEU A 135 -5.96 6.41 -5.87
CA LEU A 135 -7.06 6.75 -6.75
C LEU A 135 -7.57 5.47 -7.39
N GLN A 136 -8.88 5.23 -7.37
CA GLN A 136 -9.49 4.08 -8.03
C GLN A 136 -10.68 4.54 -8.87
N GLN A 137 -10.91 3.85 -9.98
CA GLN A 137 -12.17 3.89 -10.68
C GLN A 137 -12.67 2.47 -10.90
N GLU A 138 -13.95 2.29 -10.61
CA GLU A 138 -14.74 1.10 -10.85
C GLU A 138 -15.73 1.33 -11.99
N TYR A 139 -15.95 0.34 -12.84
CA TYR A 139 -17.00 0.32 -13.85
C TYR A 139 -18.17 -0.55 -13.41
N GLY A 140 -17.94 -1.81 -13.06
CA GLY A 140 -18.99 -2.59 -12.42
C GLY A 140 -18.64 -4.05 -12.15
N GLY A 141 -19.39 -4.62 -11.22
CA GLY A 141 -19.11 -5.94 -10.66
C GLY A 141 -18.59 -5.83 -9.22
N ALA A 142 -17.81 -6.83 -8.81
CA ALA A 142 -17.36 -6.93 -7.44
C ALA A 142 -16.07 -6.10 -7.22
N ALA A 143 -16.25 -4.85 -6.81
CA ALA A 143 -15.12 -3.96 -6.64
C ALA A 143 -14.32 -4.22 -5.36
N THR A 144 -12.99 -4.21 -5.50
CA THR A 144 -12.03 -4.30 -4.39
C THR A 144 -10.88 -3.33 -4.56
N ILE A 145 -10.22 -3.01 -3.44
CA ILE A 145 -8.92 -2.33 -3.42
C ILE A 145 -8.08 -2.98 -2.33
N ASN A 146 -6.82 -3.27 -2.66
CA ASN A 146 -5.86 -3.86 -1.77
C ASN A 146 -4.53 -3.13 -1.86
N PHE A 147 -3.91 -2.99 -0.70
CA PHE A 147 -2.60 -2.40 -0.51
C PHE A 147 -1.82 -3.36 0.39
N GLY A 148 -0.74 -3.92 -0.15
CA GLY A 148 0.14 -4.85 0.55
C GLY A 148 1.52 -4.24 0.76
N LEU A 149 2.15 -4.57 1.87
CA LEU A 149 3.53 -4.21 2.18
C LEU A 149 4.38 -5.46 2.29
N PHE A 150 5.51 -5.45 1.60
CA PHE A 150 6.56 -6.44 1.76
C PHE A 150 7.78 -5.77 2.38
N GLN A 151 8.28 -6.36 3.45
CA GLN A 151 9.53 -5.99 4.09
C GLN A 151 10.41 -7.24 4.10
N GLY A 152 11.57 -7.19 3.44
CA GLY A 152 12.44 -8.37 3.30
C GLY A 152 13.08 -8.82 4.62
N GLU A 153 13.26 -7.89 5.55
CA GLU A 153 13.85 -8.13 6.87
C GLU A 153 12.85 -7.74 7.95
N SER A 154 12.49 -8.68 8.82
CA SER A 154 11.51 -8.47 9.89
C SER A 154 12.01 -9.13 11.18
N SER A 155 11.75 -8.49 12.32
CA SER A 155 12.00 -9.09 13.64
C SER A 155 10.90 -10.05 14.07
N TYR A 156 9.83 -10.19 13.27
CA TYR A 156 8.75 -11.13 13.52
C TYR A 156 9.12 -12.52 13.01
N THR A 157 8.90 -13.52 13.85
CA THR A 157 8.98 -14.95 13.49
C THR A 157 7.66 -15.44 12.91
N GLU A 158 7.68 -16.59 12.23
CA GLU A 158 6.47 -17.24 11.70
C GLU A 158 5.41 -17.51 12.80
N HIS A 159 5.84 -17.74 14.04
CA HIS A 159 4.95 -17.94 15.19
C HIS A 159 4.23 -16.64 15.62
N GLN A 160 4.79 -15.48 15.28
CA GLN A 160 4.21 -14.17 15.61
C GLN A 160 3.31 -13.63 14.50
N MET A 161 3.52 -14.05 13.25
CA MET A 161 2.76 -13.59 12.08
C MET A 161 2.81 -14.62 10.95
N ASP A 162 1.64 -15.06 10.46
CA ASP A 162 1.51 -16.10 9.42
C ASP A 162 2.27 -15.80 8.11
N ASN A 163 2.58 -14.53 7.84
CA ASN A 163 3.31 -14.08 6.64
C ASN A 163 4.81 -13.89 6.87
N ALA A 164 5.31 -14.08 8.10
CA ALA A 164 6.74 -14.04 8.39
C ALA A 164 7.36 -15.40 8.07
N VAL A 165 8.52 -15.39 7.42
CA VAL A 165 9.28 -16.61 7.13
C VAL A 165 10.50 -16.59 8.03
N ASN A 166 10.67 -17.64 8.84
CA ASN A 166 11.88 -17.79 9.65
C ASN A 166 13.10 -18.01 8.73
N GLU A 167 14.22 -17.39 9.07
CA GLU A 167 15.50 -17.70 8.44
C GLU A 167 15.83 -19.18 8.71
N VAL A 168 16.20 -19.92 7.65
CA VAL A 168 16.74 -21.28 7.74
C VAL A 168 18.24 -21.19 7.57
N GLN A 169 18.99 -21.49 8.62
CA GLN A 169 20.45 -21.63 8.54
C GLN A 169 20.84 -23.09 8.30
N ASP A 170 21.43 -23.37 7.14
CA ASP A 170 22.13 -24.64 6.89
C ASP A 170 23.54 -24.55 7.47
N ILE A 171 23.72 -25.07 8.69
CA ILE A 171 25.04 -25.13 9.34
C ILE A 171 25.69 -26.47 9.01
N VAL A 172 26.72 -26.43 8.17
CA VAL A 172 27.60 -27.57 7.90
C VAL A 172 28.82 -27.48 8.80
N ALA A 173 29.03 -28.49 9.64
CA ALA A 173 30.20 -28.62 10.49
C ALA A 173 31.03 -29.83 10.04
N ASP A 174 32.19 -29.57 9.46
CA ASP A 174 33.19 -30.57 9.12
C ASP A 174 34.27 -30.61 10.20
N TYR A 175 34.70 -31.81 10.59
CA TYR A 175 35.80 -32.01 11.52
C TYR A 175 36.70 -33.15 11.03
N ASP A 176 38.01 -32.92 11.11
CA ASP A 176 39.00 -33.98 10.92
C ASP A 176 39.12 -34.78 12.22
N VAL A 177 38.89 -36.08 12.14
CA VAL A 177 39.13 -37.02 13.25
C VAL A 177 40.55 -37.55 13.13
N PHE A 178 41.32 -37.38 14.19
CA PHE A 178 42.63 -38.02 14.34
C PHE A 178 42.54 -39.07 15.44
N ASP A 179 43.19 -40.21 15.23
CA ASP A 179 43.31 -41.23 16.26
C ASP A 179 44.17 -40.71 17.43
N GLU A 180 43.76 -41.01 18.65
CA GLU A 180 44.49 -40.65 19.86
C GLU A 180 45.75 -41.50 19.99
N GLU A 181 46.94 -40.88 19.90
CA GLU A 181 48.20 -41.52 20.32
C GLU A 181 48.43 -41.24 21.81
N GLN A 182 48.29 -42.27 22.64
CA GLN A 182 48.69 -42.20 24.05
C GLN A 182 50.16 -42.58 24.21
N VAL A 183 50.91 -41.74 24.92
CA VAL A 183 52.36 -41.89 25.22
C VAL A 183 52.57 -42.33 26.66
#